data_AF-A0A6J3LZB1-F1
#
_entry.id   AF-A0A6J3LZB1-F1
#
_cell.length_a   1.000
_cell.length_b   1.000
_cell.length_c   1.000
_cell.angle_alpha   90.00
_cell.angle_beta   90.00
_cell.angle_gamma   90.00
#
_symmetry.space_group_name_H-M   'P 1'
#
loop_
_entity.id
_entity.type
_entity.pdbx_description
1 polymer ?
#
loop_
_entity_poly.entity_id
_entity_poly.type
_entity_poly.pdbx_seq_one_letter_code
_entity_poly.pdbx_strand_id
1 'polypeptide(L)'
;MASAAFNWLFRRAPKAPVQVPEYAWNIHTNPYQCKRTWPPEFSKLSNTHQFSLERRYRRRTKLKFARPVWTRFTKLVQWGMITGFVFYGVLYMEVDERLISPFQPVRSFGLRLVTEALL
;
A
#
# COMPACT_ATOMS: atom_id res chain seq x y z
N MET A 1 14.91 -12.26 20.65
CA MET A 1 13.45 -12.54 20.63
C MET A 1 12.73 -11.27 20.21
N ALA A 2 12.39 -11.11 18.93
CA ALA A 2 11.64 -9.92 18.50
C ALA A 2 10.25 -9.94 19.16
N SER A 3 9.87 -8.84 19.80
CA SER A 3 8.63 -8.74 20.57
C SER A 3 7.41 -9.02 19.70
N ALA A 4 6.42 -9.74 20.24
CA ALA A 4 5.18 -10.08 19.54
C ALA A 4 4.45 -8.83 18.97
N ALA A 5 4.64 -7.68 19.62
CA ALA A 5 4.15 -6.37 19.17
C ALA A 5 4.69 -5.94 17.80
N PHE A 6 5.98 -6.16 17.51
CA PHE A 6 6.57 -5.78 16.22
C PHE A 6 6.04 -6.67 15.09
N ASN A 7 5.88 -7.97 15.36
CA ASN A 7 5.31 -8.92 14.40
C ASN A 7 3.82 -8.65 14.13
N TRP A 8 3.07 -8.08 15.08
CA TRP A 8 1.68 -7.66 14.86
C TRP A 8 1.56 -6.51 13.87
N LEU A 9 2.42 -5.49 14.01
CA LEU A 9 2.37 -4.27 13.19
C LEU A 9 2.65 -4.55 11.70
N PHE A 10 3.46 -5.58 11.42
CA PHE A 10 3.88 -5.94 10.06
C PHE A 10 3.36 -7.31 9.60
N ARG A 11 2.40 -7.91 10.33
CA ARG A 11 1.87 -9.24 9.98
C ARG A 11 1.21 -9.20 8.61
N ARG A 12 1.84 -9.84 7.62
CA ARG A 12 1.17 -10.18 6.36
C ARG A 12 0.38 -11.45 6.59
N ALA A 13 -0.85 -11.50 6.07
CA ALA A 13 -1.56 -12.77 5.97
C ALA A 13 -0.66 -13.77 5.21
N PRO A 14 -0.52 -15.03 5.68
CA PRO A 14 0.22 -16.03 4.95
C PRO A 14 -0.39 -16.15 3.55
N LYS A 15 0.45 -16.13 2.52
CA LYS A 15 -0.02 -16.40 1.16
C LYS A 15 -0.60 -17.82 1.21
N ALA A 16 -1.89 -17.97 0.94
CA ALA A 16 -2.51 -19.29 0.89
C ALA A 16 -1.66 -20.17 -0.03
N PRO A 17 -1.35 -21.43 0.36
CA PRO A 17 -0.65 -22.33 -0.53
C PRO A 17 -1.44 -22.40 -1.84
N VAL A 18 -0.72 -22.39 -2.97
CA VAL A 18 -1.35 -22.56 -4.27
C VAL A 18 -1.86 -23.99 -4.33
N GLN A 19 -3.08 -24.20 -3.83
CA GLN A 19 -3.81 -25.43 -4.07
C GLN A 19 -4.17 -25.39 -5.54
N VAL A 20 -3.47 -26.17 -6.35
CA VAL A 20 -3.93 -26.48 -7.71
C VAL A 20 -5.09 -27.44 -7.49
N PRO A 21 -6.36 -27.03 -7.70
CA PRO A 21 -7.46 -27.96 -7.52
C PRO A 21 -7.25 -29.11 -8.50
N GLU A 22 -7.07 -30.32 -7.97
CA GLU A 22 -7.09 -31.52 -8.80
C GLU A 22 -8.52 -31.75 -9.23
N TYR A 23 -8.78 -31.46 -10.50
CA TYR A 23 -10.09 -31.62 -11.10
C TYR A 23 -10.27 -33.08 -11.52
N ALA A 24 -11.33 -33.73 -11.06
CA ALA A 24 -11.68 -35.08 -11.50
C ALA A 24 -11.94 -35.17 -13.01
N TRP A 25 -12.25 -34.04 -13.66
CA TRP A 25 -12.65 -33.97 -15.05
C TRP A 25 -11.79 -32.97 -15.80
N ASN A 26 -11.26 -33.37 -16.95
CA ASN A 26 -10.59 -32.45 -17.87
C ASN A 26 -11.61 -31.80 -18.83
N ILE A 27 -11.17 -30.83 -19.62
CA ILE A 27 -12.05 -30.06 -20.53
C ILE A 27 -12.82 -30.96 -21.52
N HIS A 28 -12.23 -32.09 -21.93
CA HIS A 28 -12.79 -33.00 -22.92
C HIS A 28 -13.62 -34.14 -22.30
N THR A 29 -13.37 -34.45 -21.04
CA THR A 29 -13.86 -35.64 -20.33
C THR A 29 -15.00 -35.28 -19.36
N ASN A 30 -15.25 -33.98 -19.14
CA ASN A 30 -16.32 -33.48 -18.30
C ASN A 30 -17.72 -33.74 -18.90
N PRO A 31 -18.64 -34.41 -18.18
CA PRO A 31 -20.02 -34.62 -18.63
C PRO A 31 -20.81 -33.30 -18.79
N TYR A 32 -20.42 -32.25 -18.07
CA TYR A 32 -21.04 -30.93 -18.15
C TYR A 32 -20.18 -29.98 -18.99
N GLN A 33 -20.39 -29.99 -20.30
CA GLN A 33 -19.67 -29.11 -21.21
C GLN A 33 -20.16 -27.65 -21.13
N CYS A 34 -19.23 -26.70 -21.24
CA CYS A 34 -19.58 -25.28 -21.28
C CYS A 34 -20.37 -24.96 -22.56
N LYS A 35 -21.59 -24.43 -22.41
CA LYS A 35 -22.44 -24.00 -23.56
C LYS A 35 -21.78 -22.93 -24.45
N ARG A 36 -20.81 -22.19 -23.91
CA ARG A 36 -20.01 -21.19 -24.63
C ARG A 36 -18.53 -21.48 -24.37
N THR A 37 -17.76 -21.57 -25.45
CA THR A 37 -16.31 -21.71 -25.39
C THR A 37 -15.70 -20.38 -24.95
N TRP A 38 -14.77 -20.43 -24.00
CA TRP A 38 -13.91 -19.30 -23.66
C TRP A 38 -12.57 -19.48 -24.40
N PRO A 39 -11.93 -18.42 -24.92
CA PRO A 39 -12.34 -17.02 -25.00
C PRO A 39 -13.41 -16.78 -26.08
N PRO A 40 -14.27 -15.76 -25.92
CA PRO A 40 -15.24 -15.40 -26.94
C PRO A 40 -14.51 -14.80 -28.15
N GLU A 41 -14.98 -15.14 -29.35
CA GLU A 41 -14.58 -14.48 -30.58
C GLU A 41 -15.12 -13.04 -30.58
N PHE A 42 -14.25 -12.06 -30.30
CA PHE A 42 -14.64 -10.66 -30.18
C PHE A 42 -15.26 -10.08 -31.46
N SER A 43 -14.84 -10.57 -32.63
CA SER A 43 -15.36 -10.16 -33.94
C SER A 43 -16.83 -10.51 -34.17
N LYS A 44 -17.36 -11.51 -33.44
CA LYS A 44 -18.75 -11.98 -33.58
C LYS A 44 -19.71 -11.35 -32.55
N LEU A 45 -19.18 -10.53 -31.64
CA LEU A 45 -19.90 -9.96 -30.50
C LEU A 45 -20.46 -8.57 -30.84
N SER A 46 -21.63 -8.21 -30.32
CA SER A 46 -22.17 -6.85 -30.50
C SER A 46 -21.29 -5.79 -29.82
N ASN A 47 -21.21 -4.59 -30.40
CA ASN A 47 -20.40 -3.49 -29.87
C ASN A 47 -20.73 -3.14 -28.39
N THR A 48 -22.00 -3.22 -28.00
CA THR A 48 -22.45 -2.99 -26.62
C THR A 48 -21.90 -4.03 -25.65
N HIS A 49 -21.83 -5.29 -26.08
CA HIS A 49 -21.26 -6.38 -25.30
C HIS A 49 -19.72 -6.25 -25.23
N GLN A 50 -19.07 -5.92 -26.35
CA GLN A 50 -17.62 -5.67 -26.40
C GLN A 50 -17.22 -4.58 -25.40
N PHE A 51 -17.92 -3.44 -25.39
CA PHE A 51 -17.66 -2.34 -24.45
C PHE A 51 -17.79 -2.78 -22.98
N SER A 52 -18.79 -3.61 -22.67
CA SER A 52 -18.99 -4.14 -21.31
C SER A 52 -17.83 -5.05 -20.87
N LEU A 53 -17.31 -5.88 -21.79
CA LEU A 53 -16.14 -6.72 -21.54
C LEU A 53 -14.87 -5.89 -21.39
N GLU A 54 -14.67 -4.90 -22.26
CA GLU A 54 -13.53 -3.97 -22.18
C GLU A 54 -13.52 -3.24 -20.83
N ARG A 55 -14.67 -2.70 -20.40
CA ARG A 55 -14.81 -2.04 -19.10
C ARG A 55 -14.46 -2.99 -17.95
N ARG A 56 -14.91 -4.25 -18.00
CA ARG A 56 -14.58 -5.27 -16.99
C ARG A 56 -13.09 -5.62 -17.02
N TYR A 57 -12.48 -5.70 -18.20
CA TYR A 57 -11.05 -5.92 -18.38
C TYR A 57 -10.23 -4.78 -17.77
N ARG A 58 -10.50 -3.52 -18.13
CA ARG A 58 -9.81 -2.33 -17.59
C ARG A 58 -9.86 -2.24 -16.06
N ARG A 59 -11.00 -2.61 -15.46
CA ARG A 59 -11.14 -2.67 -13.99
C ARG A 59 -10.26 -3.76 -13.38
N ARG A 60 -10.25 -4.96 -13.97
CA ARG A 60 -9.44 -6.10 -13.49
C ARG A 60 -7.95 -5.86 -13.68
N THR A 61 -7.53 -5.24 -14.79
CA THR A 61 -6.12 -4.89 -15.01
C THR A 61 -5.66 -3.85 -14.01
N LYS A 62 -6.45 -2.82 -13.72
CA LYS A 62 -6.13 -1.86 -12.64
C LYS A 62 -5.87 -2.54 -11.30
N LEU A 63 -6.66 -3.55 -10.95
CA LEU A 63 -6.46 -4.34 -9.73
C LEU A 63 -5.20 -5.23 -9.79
N LYS A 64 -4.95 -5.89 -10.93
CA LYS A 64 -3.76 -6.73 -11.14
C LYS A 64 -2.46 -5.93 -11.11
N PHE A 65 -2.48 -4.73 -11.68
CA PHE A 65 -1.32 -3.84 -11.73
C PHE A 65 -1.18 -2.95 -10.50
N ALA A 66 -2.16 -2.93 -9.60
CA ALA A 66 -2.01 -2.24 -8.32
C ALA A 66 -0.85 -2.87 -7.52
N ARG A 67 0.09 -2.05 -7.05
CA ARG A 67 1.22 -2.46 -6.20
C ARG A 67 1.04 -1.94 -4.77
N PRO A 68 0.11 -2.50 -3.97
CA PRO A 68 -0.21 -1.98 -2.64
C PRO A 68 0.96 -2.04 -1.65
N VAL A 69 1.89 -2.97 -1.85
CA VAL A 69 3.07 -3.13 -0.99
C VAL A 69 4.12 -2.06 -1.25
N TRP A 70 4.31 -1.67 -2.50
CA TRP A 70 5.25 -0.60 -2.85
C TRP A 70 4.71 0.75 -2.39
N THR A 71 3.43 1.02 -2.66
CA THR A 71 2.82 2.31 -2.29
C THR A 71 2.74 2.54 -0.79
N ARG A 72 2.51 1.50 0.03
CA ARG A 72 2.57 1.65 1.49
C ARG A 72 3.99 1.90 2.00
N PHE A 73 5.00 1.28 1.36
CA PHE A 73 6.40 1.45 1.76
C PHE A 73 6.88 2.86 1.44
N THR A 74 6.62 3.37 0.23
CA THR A 74 7.02 4.73 -0.13
C THR A 74 6.32 5.77 0.74
N LYS A 75 5.05 5.56 1.12
CA LYS A 75 4.35 6.42 2.08
C LYS A 75 5.01 6.40 3.47
N LEU A 76 5.37 5.23 3.97
CA LEU A 76 6.05 5.11 5.27
C LEU A 76 7.41 5.83 5.25
N VAL A 77 8.17 5.66 4.16
CA VAL A 77 9.44 6.35 3.95
C VAL A 77 9.25 7.87 3.82
N GLN A 78 8.20 8.32 3.13
CA GLN A 78 7.86 9.74 3.02
C GLN A 78 7.56 10.35 4.39
N TRP A 79 6.71 9.70 5.20
CA TRP A 79 6.44 10.15 6.56
C TRP A 79 7.70 10.11 7.43
N GLY A 80 8.51 9.06 7.32
CA GLY A 80 9.79 8.96 8.03
C GLY A 80 10.75 10.09 7.69
N MET A 81 10.87 10.45 6.41
CA MET A 81 11.68 11.58 5.97
C MET A 81 11.16 12.91 6.51
N ILE A 82 9.85 13.18 6.38
CA ILE A 82 9.24 14.42 6.89
C ILE A 82 9.50 14.55 8.38
N THR A 83 9.20 13.50 9.15
CA THR A 83 9.44 13.47 10.59
C THR A 83 10.92 13.66 10.91
N GLY A 84 11.83 12.97 10.21
CA GLY A 84 13.27 13.11 10.38
C GLY A 84 13.77 14.55 10.14
N PHE A 85 13.32 15.20 9.07
CA PHE A 85 13.68 16.59 8.79
C PHE A 85 13.13 17.57 9.84
N VAL A 86 11.91 17.36 10.32
CA VAL A 86 11.33 18.18 11.40
C VAL A 86 12.14 18.01 12.69
N PHE A 87 12.46 16.78 13.09
CA PHE A 87 13.29 16.53 14.26
C PHE A 87 14.68 17.15 14.14
N TYR A 88 15.31 17.01 12.97
CA TYR A 88 16.61 17.63 12.71
C TYR A 88 16.52 19.17 12.78
N GLY A 89 15.50 19.77 12.17
CA GLY A 89 15.23 21.21 12.25
C GLY A 89 15.07 21.70 13.69
N VAL A 90 14.28 20.97 14.47
CA VAL A 90 13.99 21.35 15.85
C VAL A 90 15.14 21.06 16.82
N LEU A 91 16.03 20.10 16.58
CA LEU A 91 17.10 19.78 17.54
C LEU A 91 18.46 20.36 17.16
N TYR A 92 18.83 20.32 15.87
CA TYR A 92 20.20 20.57 15.44
C TYR A 92 20.35 21.75 14.48
N MET A 93 19.26 22.23 13.87
CA MET A 93 19.34 23.36 12.95
C MET A 93 19.42 24.69 13.71
N GLU A 94 20.64 25.15 13.93
CA GLU A 94 20.94 26.53 14.30
C GLU A 94 21.25 27.30 13.02
N VAL A 95 20.40 28.27 12.71
CA VAL A 95 20.66 29.27 11.67
C VAL A 95 21.48 30.35 12.34
N ASP A 96 22.53 30.83 11.67
CA ASP A 96 23.51 31.84 12.13
C ASP A 96 22.99 32.78 13.23
N GLU A 97 23.83 33.07 14.23
CA GLU A 97 23.52 33.83 15.46
C GLU A 97 22.81 35.18 15.25
N ARG A 98 22.86 35.74 14.03
CA ARG A 98 22.21 37.01 13.65
C ARG A 98 20.74 36.87 13.28
N LEU A 99 20.24 35.66 13.02
CA LEU A 99 18.87 35.39 12.61
C LEU A 99 18.17 34.52 13.65
N ILE A 100 16.96 34.93 14.04
CA ILE A 100 16.09 34.12 14.90
C ILE A 100 15.83 32.80 14.16
N SER A 101 16.34 31.68 14.70
CA SER A 101 16.13 30.39 14.05
C SER A 101 14.61 30.08 14.02
N PRO A 102 14.07 29.63 12.88
CA PRO A 102 12.62 29.51 12.67
C PRO A 102 11.95 28.49 13.61
N PHE A 103 12.75 27.64 14.28
CA PHE A 103 12.29 26.62 15.22
C PHE A 103 12.46 27.01 16.70
N GLN A 104 12.98 28.21 17.01
CA GLN A 104 13.09 28.71 18.40
C GLN A 104 11.78 28.65 19.19
N PRO A 105 10.61 29.05 18.65
CA PRO A 105 9.36 29.02 19.40
C PRO A 105 8.94 27.61 19.83
N VAL A 106 9.27 26.60 19.01
CA VAL A 106 8.95 25.19 19.32
C VAL A 106 9.86 24.65 20.42
N ARG A 107 11.16 24.99 20.38
CA ARG A 107 12.12 24.61 21.42
C ARG A 107 11.79 25.25 22.76
N SER A 108 11.50 26.55 22.78
CA SER A 108 11.19 27.30 24.01
C SER A 108 9.88 26.84 24.66
N PHE A 109 8.86 26.54 23.85
CA PHE A 109 7.61 25.96 24.34
C PHE A 109 7.84 24.58 24.98
N GLY A 110 8.61 23.70 24.34
CA GLY A 110 8.94 22.38 24.87
C GLY A 110 9.73 22.46 26.18
N LEU A 111 10.75 23.32 26.23
CA LEU A 111 11.56 23.53 27.44
C LEU A 111 10.70 24.05 28.60
N ARG A 112 9.81 25.02 28.35
CA ARG A 112 8.91 25.55 29.37
C ARG A 112 8.00 24.46 29.96
N LEU A 113 7.41 23.63 29.11
CA LEU A 113 6.53 22.53 29.54
C LEU A 113 7.26 21.51 30.40
N VAL A 114 8.51 21.18 30.06
CA VAL A 114 9.33 20.26 30.85
C VAL A 114 9.69 20.89 32.20
N THR A 115 10.08 22.17 32.24
CA THR A 115 10.43 22.85 33.49
C THR A 115 9.24 22.97 34.44
N GLU A 116 8.04 23.25 33.94
CA GLU A 116 6.80 23.34 34.72
C GLU A 116 6.31 21.96 35.22
N ALA A 117 6.70 20.88 34.56
CA ALA A 117 6.33 19.51 34.96
C ALA A 117 7.32 18.86 35.96
N LEU A 118 8.50 19.46 36.14
CA LEU A 118 9.60 18.95 36.97
C LEU A 118 9.77 19.74 38.28
N LEU A 119 9.06 20.86 38.42
CA LEU A 119 8.87 21.66 39.65
C LEU A 119 7.57 21.25 40.36
#